data_AF-A0A3S1BSV2-F1
#
_entry.id   AF-A0A3S1BSV2-F1
#
_cell.length_a   1.000
_cell.length_b   1.000
_cell.length_c   1.000
_cell.angle_alpha   90.00
_cell.angle_beta   90.00
_cell.angle_gamma   90.00
#
_symmetry.space_group_name_H-M   'P 1'
#
loop_
_entity.id
_entity.type
_entity.pdbx_description
1 polymer ?
#
loop_
_entity_poly.entity_id
_entity_poly.type
_entity_poly.pdbx_seq_one_letter_code
_entity_poly.pdbx_strand_id
1 'polypeptide(L)' 'MLDQFRSVYPNGCLISEVTQIFKTEFVVRVTVIVDGVARATGLAMDVRVTVAEDIARARALAVLGIMEIPKPVISPT' A
#
# COMPACT_ATOMS: atom_id res chain seq x y z
N MET A 1 7.68 1.36 -6.26
CA MET A 1 6.61 0.38 -5.94
C MET A 1 5.40 0.55 -6.87
N LEU A 2 4.79 1.74 -6.95
CA LEU A 2 3.62 1.95 -7.81
C LEU A 2 3.91 1.76 -9.31
N ASP A 3 5.08 2.19 -9.80
CA ASP A 3 5.47 1.97 -11.20
C ASP A 3 5.62 0.48 -11.55
N GLN A 4 6.18 -0.30 -10.63
CA GLN A 4 6.28 -1.76 -10.76
C GLN A 4 4.90 -2.40 -10.78
N PHE A 5 3.98 -1.94 -9.92
CA PHE A 5 2.59 -2.37 -9.95
C PHE A 5 1.93 -2.08 -11.30
N ARG A 6 2.05 -0.85 -11.81
CA ARG A 6 1.48 -0.45 -13.11
C ARG A 6 2.11 -1.19 -14.30
N SER A 7 3.37 -1.59 -14.20
CA SER A 7 4.04 -2.41 -15.23
C SER A 7 3.43 -3.81 -15.35
N VAL A 8 3.11 -4.45 -14.21
CA VAL A 8 2.53 -5.81 -14.17
C VAL A 8 1.02 -5.79 -14.34
N TYR A 9 0.34 -4.76 -13.81
CA TYR A 9 -1.11 -4.61 -13.84
C TYR A 9 -1.51 -3.22 -14.37
N PRO A 10 -1.43 -2.97 -15.71
CA PRO A 10 -1.66 -1.65 -16.29
C PRO A 10 -3.05 -1.07 -16.02
N ASN A 11 -4.06 -1.95 -15.98
CA ASN A 11 -5.45 -1.58 -15.69
C ASN A 11 -5.81 -1.80 -14.20
N GLY A 12 -4.84 -2.18 -13.38
CA GLY A 12 -5.05 -2.37 -11.95
C GLY A 12 -5.17 -1.03 -11.23
N CYS A 13 -5.93 -1.01 -10.15
CA CYS A 13 -6.03 0.15 -9.27
C CYS A 13 -5.88 -0.25 -7.80
N LEU A 14 -5.56 0.75 -6.99
CA LEU A 14 -5.56 0.61 -5.53
C LEU A 14 -6.66 1.52 -4.98
N ILE A 15 -7.42 0.98 -4.04
CA ILE A 15 -8.40 1.72 -3.27
C ILE A 15 -7.89 1.78 -1.84
N SER A 16 -7.70 2.98 -1.30
CA SER A 16 -7.30 3.22 0.09
C SER A 16 -8.47 3.82 0.85
N GLU A 17 -8.81 3.22 1.99
CA GLU A 17 -9.98 3.60 2.78
C GLU A 17 -9.63 3.61 4.27
N VAL A 18 -10.01 4.69 4.95
CA VAL A 18 -10.09 4.67 6.42
C VAL A 18 -11.32 3.85 6.79
N THR A 19 -11.08 2.65 7.28
CA THR A 19 -12.15 1.70 7.65
C THR A 19 -12.70 1.97 9.04
N GLN A 20 -11.86 2.48 9.93
CA GLN A 20 -12.22 2.80 11.30
C GLN A 20 -11.28 3.87 11.86
N ILE A 21 -11.79 4.66 12.79
CA ILE A 21 -10.97 5.45 13.71
C ILE A 21 -11.10 4.77 15.08
N PHE A 22 -10.01 4.23 15.60
CA PHE A 22 -9.97 3.54 16.89
C PHE A 22 -9.13 4.36 17.86
N LYS A 23 -9.80 4.93 18.89
CA LYS A 23 -9.21 5.93 19.78
C LYS A 23 -8.69 7.14 18.99
N THR A 24 -7.37 7.29 18.89
CA THR A 24 -6.67 8.37 18.18
C THR A 24 -5.98 7.87 16.91
N GLU A 25 -6.20 6.62 16.52
CA GLU A 25 -5.52 5.97 15.41
C GLU A 25 -6.47 5.70 14.25
N PHE A 26 -5.95 5.84 13.03
CA PHE A 26 -6.66 5.54 11.79
C PHE A 26 -6.34 4.11 11.36
N VAL A 27 -7.37 3.28 11.23
CA VAL A 27 -7.27 1.95 10.63
C VAL A 27 -7.53 2.06 9.14
N VAL A 28 -6.48 1.91 8.34
CA VAL A 28 -6.53 2.02 6.88
C VAL A 28 -6.48 0.64 6.26
N ARG A 29 -7.35 0.41 5.28
CA ARG A 29 -7.32 -0.72 4.37
C ARG A 29 -6.96 -0.24 2.98
N VAL A 30 -6.00 -0.93 2.35
CA VAL A 30 -5.70 -0.76 0.94
C VAL A 30 -6.04 -2.06 0.22
N THR A 31 -6.88 -1.98 -0.80
CA THR A 31 -7.27 -3.11 -1.63
C THR A 31 -6.76 -2.91 -3.05
N VAL A 32 -6.09 -3.92 -3.59
CA VAL A 32 -5.68 -3.96 -4.99
C VAL A 32 -6.78 -4.62 -5.81
N ILE A 33 -7.29 -3.90 -6.80
CA ILE A 33 -8.28 -4.39 -7.75
C ILE A 33 -7.60 -4.59 -9.10
N VAL A 34 -7.74 -5.79 -9.67
CA VAL A 34 -7.29 -6.11 -11.03
C VAL A 34 -8.46 -6.78 -11.74
N ASP A 35 -8.83 -6.24 -12.90
CA ASP A 35 -9.97 -6.71 -13.71
C ASP A 35 -11.27 -6.81 -12.91
N GLY A 36 -11.52 -5.81 -12.04
CA GLY A 36 -12.71 -5.76 -11.18
C GLY A 36 -12.71 -6.71 -10.00
N VAL A 37 -11.65 -7.50 -9.79
CA VAL A 37 -11.55 -8.47 -8.69
C VAL A 37 -10.51 -8.00 -7.67
N ALA A 38 -10.85 -8.09 -6.39
CA ALA A 38 -9.88 -7.86 -5.30
C ALA A 38 -8.82 -8.98 -5.31
N ARG A 39 -7.56 -8.59 -5.56
CA ARG A 39 -6.42 -9.52 -5.64
C ARG A 39 -5.56 -9.54 -4.38
N ALA A 40 -5.46 -8.41 -3.69
CA ALA A 40 -4.73 -8.30 -2.45
C ALA A 40 -5.34 -7.23 -1.56
N THR A 41 -5.13 -7.36 -0.25
CA THR A 41 -5.52 -6.34 0.73
C THR A 41 -4.42 -6.23 1.79
N GLY A 42 -4.12 -5.00 2.19
CA GLY A 42 -3.27 -4.68 3.31
C GLY A 42 -4.02 -3.82 4.30
N LEU A 43 -3.76 -4.04 5.59
CA LEU A 43 -4.36 -3.29 6.69
C LEU A 43 -3.24 -2.71 7.56
N ALA A 44 -3.41 -1.50 8.07
CA ALA A 44 -2.51 -0.92 9.05
C ALA A 44 -3.23 0.09 9.94
N MET A 45 -2.59 0.46 11.06
CA MET A 45 -3.11 1.40 12.03
C MET A 45 -1.97 2.31 12.51
N ASP A 46 -2.21 3.63 12.52
CA ASP A 46 -1.29 4.64 13.04
C ASP A 46 -2.08 5.90 13.43
N VAL A 47 -1.56 6.70 14.35
CA VAL A 47 -2.11 8.02 14.70
C VAL A 47 -2.11 9.01 13.52
N ARG A 48 -1.25 8.78 12.51
CA ARG A 48 -1.18 9.56 11.27
C ARG A 48 -1.75 8.73 10.13
N VAL A 49 -2.83 9.21 9.54
CA VAL A 49 -3.52 8.52 8.43
C VAL A 49 -2.60 8.20 7.25
N THR A 50 -1.65 9.08 6.93
CA THR A 50 -0.69 8.88 5.83
C THR A 50 0.26 7.72 6.12
N VAL A 51 0.71 7.57 7.36
CA VAL A 51 1.60 6.46 7.75
C VAL A 51 0.82 5.14 7.77
N ALA A 52 -0.41 5.14 8.27
CA ALA A 52 -1.29 3.99 8.18
C ALA A 52 -1.52 3.59 6.70
N GLU A 53 -1.78 4.55 5.81
CA GLU A 53 -1.96 4.30 4.38
C GLU A 53 -0.70 3.75 3.71
N ASP A 54 0.47 4.36 3.95
CA ASP A 54 1.73 3.88 3.41
C ASP A 54 2.03 2.43 3.81
N ILE A 55 1.82 2.08 5.09
CA ILE A 55 2.03 0.71 5.58
C ILE A 55 0.99 -0.25 4.99
N ALA A 56 -0.28 0.14 4.94
CA ALA A 56 -1.34 -0.70 4.37
C ALA A 56 -1.10 -0.95 2.87
N ARG A 57 -0.67 0.08 2.12
CA ARG A 57 -0.31 0.00 0.72
C ARG A 57 0.89 -0.92 0.49
N ALA A 58 1.95 -0.76 1.28
CA ALA A 58 3.12 -1.64 1.21
C ALA A 58 2.75 -3.10 1.47
N ARG A 59 1.91 -3.37 2.47
CA ARG A 59 1.41 -4.73 2.78
C ARG A 59 0.59 -5.30 1.62
N ALA A 60 -0.32 -4.52 1.04
CA ALA A 60 -1.17 -4.96 -0.07
C ALA A 60 -0.34 -5.33 -1.32
N LEU A 61 0.67 -4.52 -1.65
CA LEU A 61 1.53 -4.75 -2.81
C LEU A 61 2.54 -5.89 -2.57
N ALA A 62 3.01 -6.07 -1.33
CA ALA A 62 3.88 -7.18 -0.97
C ALA A 62 3.24 -8.56 -1.21
N VAL A 63 1.91 -8.69 -1.03
CA VAL A 63 1.16 -9.92 -1.36
C VAL A 63 1.27 -10.29 -2.84
N LEU A 64 1.43 -9.29 -3.73
CA LEU A 64 1.63 -9.48 -5.16
C LEU A 64 3.12 -9.61 -5.55
N GLY A 65 4.02 -9.74 -4.56
CA GLY A 65 5.46 -9.79 -4.78
C GLY A 65 6.11 -8.45 -5.14
N ILE A 66 5.35 -7.34 -5.04
CA ILE A 66 5.84 -5.99 -5.33
C ILE A 66 6.29 -5.36 -4.03
N MET A 67 7.60 -5.42 -3.78
CA MET A 67 8.21 -4.89 -2.56
C MET A 67 8.88 -3.53 -2.82
N GLU A 68 9.03 -2.75 -1.76
CA GLU A 68 9.89 -1.58 -1.82
C GLU A 68 11.34 -2.08 -1.87
N ILE A 69 11.98 -1.93 -3.03
CA ILE A 69 13.43 -2.09 -3.10
C ILE A 69 14.02 -0.91 -2.33
N PRO A 70 14.80 -1.13 -1.27
CA PRO A 70 15.48 -0.04 -0.58
C PRO A 70 16.29 0.73 -1.62
N LYS A 71 16.06 2.03 -1.77
CA LYS A 71 16.96 2.86 -2.57
C LYS A 71 18.35 2.75 -1.95
N PRO A 72 19.41 2.47 -2.73
CA PRO A 72 20.76 2.48 -2.19
C PRO A 72 20.99 3.81 -1.48
N VAL A 73 21.41 3.76 -0.22
CA VAL A 73 21.85 4.97 0.49
C VAL A 73 23.13 5.43 -0.19
N ILE A 74 22.99 6.40 -1.09
CA ILE A 74 24.13 7.15 -1.62
C ILE A 74 24.67 8.00 -0.47
N SER A 75 25.75 7.54 0.16
CA SER A 75 26.53 8.33 1.10
C SER A 75 27.13 9.53 0.35
N PRO A 76 26.96 10.76 0.83
CA PRO A 76 27.62 11.92 0.23
C PRO A 76 29.15 11.78 0.41
N THR A 77 29.88 11.95 -0.69
CA THR A 77 31.35 12.03 -0.74
C THR A 77 31.85 13.35 -0.20
#